data_AF-A0A842N932-F1
#
_entry.id   AF-A0A842N932-F1
#
_cell.length_a   1.000
_cell.length_b   1.000
_cell.length_c   1.000
_cell.angle_alpha   90.00
_cell.angle_beta   90.00
_cell.angle_gamma   90.00
#
_symmetry.space_group_name_H-M   'P 1'
#
loop_
_entity.id
_entity.type
_entity.pdbx_description
1 polymer ?
#
loop_
_entity_poly.entity_id
_entity_poly.type
_entity_poly.pdbx_seq_one_letter_code
_entity_poly.pdbx_strand_id
1 'polypeptide(L)'
;YARYPIETLVDGGGDCEDTSILTSAFLDGMGYGAVLFNLPDHVAVGVDVDHYGNYWLHEDVKYYYVETTGEGWDIGDIPEEHQGHTAIVYPIIPVPIITHDWTGSTLNHRLTLVANIQNVGTGDAEHFKLLVAYEGDGGEIWNAVESTFFDLAVGEETTINLVANEPRGVHTRIVVRVLDAWGNVMDETHSAWLDTS
;
A
#
# COMPACT_ATOMS: atom_id res chain seq x y z
N TYR A 1 12.61 -14.79 10.03
CA TYR A 1 11.67 -13.72 10.46
C TYR A 1 11.70 -12.78 9.30
N ALA A 2 10.65 -12.78 8.48
CA ALA A 2 10.58 -11.93 7.31
C ALA A 2 10.67 -10.46 7.76
N ARG A 3 11.64 -9.73 7.22
CA ARG A 3 11.83 -8.29 7.43
C ARG A 3 11.11 -7.51 6.36
N TYR A 4 10.82 -6.23 6.65
CA TYR A 4 10.19 -5.38 5.65
C TYR A 4 11.18 -5.06 4.51
N PRO A 5 10.72 -4.91 3.25
CA PRO A 5 11.56 -4.59 2.10
C PRO A 5 12.48 -3.36 2.30
N ILE A 6 12.03 -2.37 3.08
CA ILE A 6 12.82 -1.19 3.44
C ILE A 6 13.94 -1.49 4.44
N GLU A 7 13.74 -2.43 5.35
CA GLU A 7 14.77 -2.87 6.32
C GLU A 7 15.84 -3.71 5.61
N THR A 8 15.45 -4.54 4.65
CA THR A 8 16.36 -5.29 3.76
C THR A 8 17.25 -4.37 2.93
N LEU A 9 16.70 -3.25 2.45
CA LEU A 9 17.42 -2.22 1.70
C LEU A 9 18.43 -1.43 2.56
N VAL A 10 18.09 -1.19 3.84
CA VAL A 10 18.91 -0.39 4.78
C VAL A 10 20.06 -1.20 5.36
N ASP A 11 19.85 -2.49 5.65
CA ASP A 11 20.87 -3.36 6.28
C ASP A 11 21.78 -4.07 5.27
N GLY A 12 21.51 -3.96 3.97
CA GLY A 12 22.33 -4.57 2.92
C GLY A 12 22.28 -6.11 2.89
N GLY A 13 21.22 -6.69 3.46
CA GLY A 13 20.99 -8.14 3.47
C GLY A 13 19.84 -8.57 4.39
N GLY A 14 18.99 -9.46 3.89
CA GLY A 14 18.01 -10.26 4.65
C GLY A 14 18.23 -11.76 4.39
N ASP A 15 17.38 -12.63 4.93
CA ASP A 15 17.42 -14.04 4.51
C ASP A 15 16.88 -14.20 3.07
N CYS A 16 16.89 -15.43 2.53
CA CYS A 16 16.47 -15.68 1.14
C CYS A 16 15.05 -15.16 0.84
N GLU A 17 14.18 -15.14 1.85
CA GLU A 17 12.80 -14.66 1.76
C GLU A 17 12.75 -13.15 1.52
N ASP A 18 13.46 -12.38 2.34
CA ASP A 18 13.48 -10.92 2.28
C ASP A 18 14.05 -10.39 0.95
N THR A 19 15.14 -11.02 0.48
CA THR A 19 15.81 -10.63 -0.76
C THR A 19 14.94 -10.96 -1.97
N SER A 20 14.24 -12.10 -1.95
CA SER A 20 13.30 -12.50 -3.00
C SER A 20 12.04 -11.63 -3.02
N ILE A 21 11.48 -11.27 -1.86
CA ILE A 21 10.34 -10.33 -1.78
C ILE A 21 10.72 -8.95 -2.35
N LEU A 22 11.88 -8.41 -1.97
CA LEU A 22 12.32 -7.11 -2.48
C LEU A 22 12.59 -7.16 -3.99
N THR A 23 13.28 -8.19 -4.46
CA THR A 23 13.64 -8.35 -5.88
C THR A 23 12.40 -8.51 -6.76
N SER A 24 11.44 -9.36 -6.33
CA SER A 24 10.18 -9.55 -7.04
C SER A 24 9.36 -8.24 -7.12
N ALA A 25 9.29 -7.47 -6.03
CA ALA A 25 8.61 -6.18 -6.03
C ALA A 25 9.25 -5.17 -7.02
N PHE A 26 10.58 -5.13 -7.12
CA PHE A 26 11.26 -4.27 -8.11
C PHE A 26 10.98 -4.69 -9.54
N LEU A 27 11.08 -5.99 -9.84
CA LEU A 27 10.85 -6.51 -11.19
C LEU A 27 9.40 -6.32 -11.64
N ASP A 28 8.45 -6.51 -10.73
CA ASP A 28 7.04 -6.24 -10.96
C ASP A 28 6.79 -4.74 -11.22
N GLY A 29 7.37 -3.86 -10.39
CA GLY A 29 7.28 -2.41 -10.59
C GLY A 29 7.96 -1.90 -11.87
N MET A 30 8.89 -2.67 -12.45
CA MET A 30 9.50 -2.40 -13.76
C MET A 30 8.67 -2.96 -14.94
N GLY A 31 7.59 -3.70 -14.67
CA GLY A 31 6.67 -4.25 -15.67
C GLY A 31 7.07 -5.62 -16.22
N TYR A 32 8.00 -6.34 -15.57
CA TYR A 32 8.42 -7.67 -16.02
C TYR A 32 7.48 -8.81 -15.57
N GLY A 33 6.54 -8.53 -14.66
CA GLY A 33 5.69 -9.55 -14.03
C GLY A 33 6.53 -10.46 -13.13
N ALA A 34 6.27 -10.43 -11.83
CA ALA A 34 7.03 -11.25 -10.88
C ALA A 34 6.14 -12.06 -9.95
N VAL A 35 6.68 -13.20 -9.52
CA VAL A 35 6.10 -14.10 -8.51
C VAL A 35 7.18 -14.55 -7.53
N LEU A 36 6.75 -15.09 -6.40
CA LEU A 36 7.63 -15.80 -5.48
C LEU A 36 7.43 -17.31 -5.63
N PHE A 37 8.54 -18.03 -5.66
CA PHE A 37 8.56 -19.48 -5.59
C PHE A 37 8.92 -19.91 -4.18
N ASN A 38 7.97 -20.55 -3.51
CA ASN A 38 8.22 -21.21 -2.24
C ASN A 38 8.59 -22.67 -2.49
N LEU A 39 9.87 -22.97 -2.30
CA LEU A 39 10.47 -24.29 -2.37
C LEU A 39 10.76 -24.78 -0.93
N PRO A 40 10.99 -26.09 -0.72
CA PRO A 40 11.40 -26.58 0.59
C PRO A 40 12.65 -25.83 1.09
N ASP A 41 12.49 -25.15 2.23
CA ASP A 41 13.53 -24.36 2.91
C ASP A 41 14.14 -23.21 2.07
N HIS A 42 13.48 -22.76 0.99
CA HIS A 42 14.01 -21.70 0.12
C HIS A 42 12.90 -20.90 -0.58
N VAL A 43 13.08 -19.58 -0.65
CA VAL A 43 12.21 -18.68 -1.41
C VAL A 43 13.03 -18.02 -2.52
N ALA A 44 12.58 -18.22 -3.76
CA ALA A 44 13.18 -17.63 -4.96
C ALA A 44 12.19 -16.72 -5.69
N VAL A 45 12.68 -16.05 -6.74
CA VAL A 45 11.85 -15.20 -7.60
C VAL A 45 11.54 -15.93 -8.91
N GLY A 46 10.34 -15.70 -9.43
CA GLY A 46 9.94 -16.06 -10.78
C GLY A 46 9.66 -14.80 -11.59
N VAL A 47 10.08 -14.76 -12.86
CA VAL A 47 9.90 -13.60 -13.74
C VAL A 47 9.31 -14.01 -15.09
N ASP A 48 8.33 -13.26 -15.59
CA ASP A 48 7.75 -13.45 -16.92
C ASP A 48 8.64 -12.83 -18.00
N VAL A 49 9.62 -13.62 -18.45
CA VAL A 49 10.56 -13.24 -19.52
C VAL A 49 10.69 -14.38 -20.52
N ASP A 50 10.98 -14.03 -21.77
CA ASP A 50 11.32 -15.03 -22.80
C ASP A 50 12.74 -15.55 -22.57
N HIS A 51 12.86 -16.61 -21.78
CA HIS A 51 14.12 -17.27 -21.47
C HIS A 51 14.05 -18.80 -21.64
N TYR A 52 15.17 -19.47 -21.42
CA TYR A 52 15.26 -20.93 -21.32
C TYR A 52 15.65 -21.33 -19.89
N GLY A 53 15.29 -22.54 -19.48
CA GLY A 53 15.64 -23.09 -18.16
C GLY A 53 14.42 -23.49 -17.34
N ASN A 54 14.61 -23.53 -16.02
CA ASN A 54 13.59 -23.96 -15.06
C ASN A 54 12.54 -22.86 -14.86
N TYR A 55 11.27 -23.27 -14.91
CA TYR A 55 10.13 -22.39 -14.74
C TYR A 55 8.96 -23.11 -14.06
N TRP A 56 8.05 -22.34 -13.48
CA TRP A 56 6.73 -22.81 -13.07
C TRP A 56 5.63 -22.00 -13.76
N LEU A 57 4.46 -22.62 -13.92
CA LEU A 57 3.29 -21.96 -14.50
C LEU A 57 2.45 -21.33 -13.40
N HIS A 58 1.98 -20.12 -13.65
CA HIS A 58 0.94 -19.47 -12.87
C HIS A 58 0.01 -18.75 -13.85
N GLU A 59 -1.28 -19.08 -13.81
CA GLU A 59 -2.30 -18.54 -14.74
C GLU A 59 -1.89 -18.63 -16.23
N ASP A 60 -1.37 -19.79 -16.64
CA ASP A 60 -0.85 -20.08 -18.00
C ASP A 60 0.38 -19.26 -18.46
N VAL A 61 0.94 -18.42 -17.58
CA VAL A 61 2.18 -17.67 -17.81
C VAL A 61 3.37 -18.45 -17.24
N LYS A 62 4.50 -18.44 -17.97
CA LYS A 62 5.75 -19.08 -17.53
C LYS A 62 6.58 -18.08 -16.75
N TYR A 63 6.83 -18.39 -15.48
CA TYR A 63 7.74 -17.62 -14.65
C TYR A 63 9.06 -18.39 -14.52
N TYR A 64 10.14 -17.82 -15.04
CA TYR A 64 11.47 -18.44 -15.01
C TYR A 64 12.16 -18.16 -13.68
N TYR A 65 12.82 -19.19 -13.14
CA TYR A 65 13.49 -19.14 -11.85
C TYR A 65 14.65 -18.14 -11.85
N VAL A 66 14.71 -17.31 -10.81
CA VAL A 66 15.80 -16.37 -10.56
C VAL A 66 16.26 -16.58 -9.13
N GLU A 67 17.51 -17.02 -8.99
CA GLU A 67 18.21 -17.13 -7.72
C GLU A 67 18.61 -15.73 -7.23
N THR A 68 18.41 -15.47 -5.94
CA THR A 68 18.67 -14.16 -5.31
C THR A 68 19.76 -14.21 -4.24
N THR A 69 20.20 -15.41 -3.85
CA THR A 69 21.11 -15.63 -2.71
C THR A 69 22.55 -16.00 -3.08
N GLY A 70 22.85 -16.19 -4.37
CA GLY A 70 24.20 -16.51 -4.86
C GLY A 70 24.58 -15.72 -6.12
N GLU A 71 25.87 -15.58 -6.39
CA GLU A 71 26.39 -14.95 -7.61
C GLU A 71 26.61 -15.98 -8.72
N GLY A 72 26.46 -15.56 -9.98
CA GLY A 72 26.83 -16.36 -11.15
C GLY A 72 25.74 -17.28 -11.70
N TRP A 73 24.49 -17.12 -11.25
CA TRP A 73 23.33 -17.82 -11.79
C TRP A 73 22.70 -17.02 -12.93
N ASP A 74 22.45 -17.66 -14.07
CA ASP A 74 21.63 -17.07 -15.13
C ASP A 74 20.14 -17.37 -14.88
N ILE A 75 19.26 -16.63 -15.55
CA ILE A 75 17.81 -16.85 -15.46
C ILE A 75 17.49 -18.29 -15.90
N GLY A 76 16.71 -19.00 -15.10
CA GLY A 76 16.34 -20.40 -15.31
C GLY A 76 17.35 -21.42 -14.77
N ASP A 77 18.51 -20.99 -14.26
CA ASP A 77 19.41 -21.88 -13.54
C ASP A 77 18.94 -22.09 -12.12
N ILE A 78 18.77 -23.36 -11.73
CA ILE A 78 18.34 -23.73 -10.37
C ILE A 78 19.44 -24.56 -9.69
N PRO A 79 19.77 -24.28 -8.41
CA PRO A 79 20.67 -25.10 -7.63
C PRO A 79 20.25 -26.57 -7.62
N GLU A 80 21.24 -27.48 -7.66
CA GLU A 80 21.00 -28.93 -7.72
C GLU A 80 20.11 -29.43 -6.57
N GLU A 81 20.23 -28.83 -5.39
CA GLU A 81 19.43 -29.15 -4.20
C GLU A 81 17.93 -28.85 -4.35
N HIS A 82 17.56 -27.94 -5.25
CA HIS A 82 16.18 -27.58 -5.53
C HIS A 82 15.64 -28.22 -6.82
N GLN A 83 16.48 -28.89 -7.61
CA GLN A 83 16.04 -29.58 -8.83
C GLN A 83 15.00 -30.66 -8.55
N GLY A 84 13.96 -30.72 -9.39
CA GLY A 84 12.89 -31.71 -9.31
C GLY A 84 11.86 -31.47 -8.21
N HIS A 85 12.01 -30.43 -7.38
CA HIS A 85 10.97 -30.01 -6.45
C HIS A 85 9.86 -29.25 -7.16
N THR A 86 8.65 -29.31 -6.60
CA THR A 86 7.53 -28.46 -7.01
C THR A 86 7.54 -27.18 -6.17
N ALA A 87 7.43 -26.01 -6.80
CA ALA A 87 7.24 -24.76 -6.10
C ALA A 87 5.75 -24.45 -5.90
N ILE A 88 5.41 -23.83 -4.77
CA ILE A 88 4.15 -23.09 -4.63
C ILE A 88 4.41 -21.67 -5.14
N VAL A 89 3.59 -21.22 -6.08
CA VAL A 89 3.73 -19.89 -6.69
C VAL A 89 2.83 -18.89 -5.96
N TYR A 90 3.43 -17.80 -5.47
CA TYR A 90 2.72 -16.68 -4.86
C TYR A 90 2.84 -15.44 -5.76
N PRO A 91 1.74 -14.88 -6.29
CA PRO A 91 1.80 -13.66 -7.06
C PRO A 91 2.13 -12.46 -6.18
N ILE A 92 2.79 -11.45 -6.77
CA ILE A 92 2.89 -10.14 -6.15
C ILE A 92 1.54 -9.45 -6.28
N ILE A 93 0.96 -9.07 -5.14
CA ILE A 93 -0.35 -8.41 -5.10
C ILE A 93 -0.09 -6.91 -4.90
N PRO A 94 -0.47 -6.06 -5.87
CA PRO A 94 -0.45 -4.61 -5.70
C PRO A 94 -1.31 -4.17 -4.51
N VAL A 95 -0.78 -3.31 -3.65
CA VAL A 95 -1.50 -2.80 -2.48
C VAL A 95 -1.56 -1.27 -2.53
N PRO A 96 -2.77 -0.66 -2.56
CA PRO A 96 -2.88 0.79 -2.43
C PRO A 96 -2.51 1.23 -1.01
N ILE A 97 -1.78 2.35 -0.91
CA ILE A 97 -1.48 3.00 0.37
C ILE A 97 -1.85 4.46 0.19
N ILE A 98 -2.94 4.87 0.84
CA ILE A 98 -3.39 6.26 0.79
C ILE A 98 -2.81 7.01 1.98
N THR A 99 -2.28 8.20 1.72
CA THR A 99 -1.91 9.17 2.74
C THR A 99 -2.60 10.49 2.47
N HIS A 100 -2.87 11.26 3.52
CA HIS A 100 -3.35 12.63 3.36
C HIS A 100 -2.74 13.63 4.34
N ASP A 101 -2.66 14.87 3.88
CA ASP A 101 -2.40 16.05 4.69
C ASP A 101 -3.49 17.08 4.45
N TRP A 102 -3.74 17.96 5.41
CA TRP A 102 -4.80 18.96 5.26
C TRP A 102 -4.49 20.29 5.95
N THR A 103 -5.16 21.33 5.47
CA THR A 103 -5.23 22.64 6.11
C THR A 103 -6.68 23.05 6.27
N GLY A 104 -7.00 23.75 7.35
CA GLY A 104 -8.37 24.17 7.63
C GLY A 104 -8.43 25.55 8.28
N SER A 105 -9.49 26.28 7.96
CA SER A 105 -9.81 27.57 8.59
C SER A 105 -11.28 27.64 8.93
N THR A 106 -11.59 28.01 10.16
CA THR A 106 -12.97 28.21 10.62
C THR A 106 -13.31 29.70 10.62
N LEU A 107 -14.41 30.06 9.95
CA LEU A 107 -14.97 31.40 9.98
C LEU A 107 -16.50 31.31 10.10
N ASN A 108 -17.10 32.07 11.02
CA ASN A 108 -18.55 32.06 11.27
C ASN A 108 -19.12 30.64 11.46
N HIS A 109 -18.43 29.81 12.27
CA HIS A 109 -18.79 28.41 12.54
C HIS A 109 -18.82 27.51 11.30
N ARG A 110 -18.08 27.87 10.23
CA ARG A 110 -17.89 27.04 9.04
C ARG A 110 -16.41 26.77 8.86
N LEU A 111 -16.03 25.51 9.02
CA LEU A 111 -14.71 25.02 8.67
C LEU A 111 -14.65 24.84 7.15
N THR A 112 -13.70 25.51 6.50
CA THR A 112 -13.27 25.17 5.14
C THR A 112 -11.99 24.38 5.26
N LEU A 113 -11.97 23.15 4.72
CA LEU A 113 -10.85 22.23 4.78
C LEU A 113 -10.39 21.87 3.37
N VAL A 114 -9.08 21.92 3.16
CA VAL A 114 -8.41 21.52 1.93
C VAL A 114 -7.48 20.36 2.27
N ALA A 115 -7.77 19.18 1.74
CA ALA A 115 -6.96 17.97 1.93
C ALA A 115 -6.23 17.63 0.63
N ASN A 116 -4.94 17.34 0.72
CA ASN A 116 -4.15 16.73 -0.34
C ASN A 116 -4.04 15.24 -0.03
N ILE A 117 -4.40 14.40 -0.98
CA ILE A 117 -4.50 12.95 -0.82
C ILE A 117 -3.65 12.31 -1.91
N GLN A 118 -2.82 11.35 -1.55
CA GLN A 118 -1.89 10.69 -2.46
C GLN A 118 -2.00 9.17 -2.33
N ASN A 119 -1.86 8.46 -3.45
CA ASN A 119 -1.60 7.02 -3.45
C ASN A 119 -0.10 6.77 -3.55
N VAL A 120 0.52 6.36 -2.44
CA VAL A 120 1.95 6.01 -2.34
C VAL A 120 2.18 4.49 -2.32
N GLY A 121 1.14 3.71 -2.59
CA GLY A 121 1.20 2.25 -2.64
C GLY A 121 1.79 1.71 -3.93
N THR A 122 1.58 0.41 -4.15
CA THR A 122 1.97 -0.30 -5.37
C THR A 122 0.78 -0.69 -6.25
N GLY A 123 -0.45 -0.49 -5.76
CA GLY A 123 -1.69 -0.75 -6.50
C GLY A 123 -2.63 0.46 -6.54
N ASP A 124 -3.51 0.46 -7.54
CA ASP A 124 -4.52 1.50 -7.70
C ASP A 124 -5.51 1.46 -6.53
N ALA A 125 -5.92 2.64 -6.07
CA ALA A 125 -6.91 2.79 -5.03
C ALA A 125 -8.25 3.15 -5.69
N GLU A 126 -9.25 2.30 -5.47
CA GLU A 126 -10.56 2.46 -6.08
C GLU A 126 -11.66 2.67 -5.03
N HIS A 127 -12.66 3.45 -5.38
CA HIS A 127 -13.91 3.62 -4.64
C HIS A 127 -13.71 4.00 -3.18
N PHE A 128 -12.90 5.02 -2.91
CA PHE A 128 -12.69 5.55 -1.57
C PHE A 128 -13.11 7.03 -1.50
N LYS A 129 -13.25 7.56 -0.28
CA LYS A 129 -13.73 8.93 -0.04
C LYS A 129 -13.04 9.57 1.15
N LEU A 130 -13.00 10.90 1.13
CA LEU A 130 -12.63 11.72 2.28
C LEU A 130 -13.85 12.00 3.16
N LEU A 131 -13.70 11.88 4.47
CA LEU A 131 -14.62 12.31 5.51
C LEU A 131 -13.95 13.34 6.42
N VAL A 132 -14.67 14.42 6.73
CA VAL A 132 -14.31 15.43 7.74
C VAL A 132 -15.42 15.49 8.76
N ALA A 133 -15.08 15.41 10.04
CA ALA A 133 -16.04 15.54 11.12
C ALA A 133 -15.42 16.19 12.36
N TYR A 134 -16.25 16.38 13.37
CA TYR A 134 -15.84 16.80 14.71
C TYR A 134 -15.99 15.63 15.68
N GLU A 135 -14.94 15.30 16.42
CA GLU A 135 -14.94 14.23 17.41
C GLU A 135 -14.96 14.83 18.83
N GLY A 136 -15.85 14.32 19.68
CA GLY A 136 -15.92 14.66 21.11
C GLY A 136 -15.08 13.72 21.99
N ASP A 137 -14.93 14.08 23.27
CA ASP A 137 -14.15 13.29 24.25
C ASP A 137 -14.63 11.84 24.42
N GLY A 138 -15.92 11.58 24.19
CA GLY A 138 -16.52 10.26 24.28
C GLY A 138 -16.47 9.46 22.97
N GLY A 139 -15.82 9.99 21.93
CA GLY A 139 -15.80 9.41 20.58
C GLY A 139 -17.05 9.74 19.75
N GLU A 140 -17.88 10.69 20.20
CA GLU A 140 -19.02 11.16 19.43
C GLU A 140 -18.55 11.84 18.15
N ILE A 141 -19.16 11.48 17.01
CA ILE A 141 -18.89 12.12 15.74
C ILE A 141 -20.03 13.09 15.41
N TRP A 142 -19.70 14.36 15.23
CA TRP A 142 -20.62 15.45 14.89
C TRP A 142 -20.34 16.04 13.52
N ASN A 143 -21.42 16.48 12.87
CA ASN A 143 -21.40 17.27 11.64
C ASN A 143 -20.48 16.70 10.54
N ALA A 144 -20.46 15.37 10.40
CA ALA A 144 -19.67 14.71 9.38
C ALA A 144 -20.09 15.14 7.97
N VAL A 145 -19.09 15.42 7.14
CA VAL A 145 -19.23 15.75 5.72
C VAL A 145 -18.30 14.84 4.95
N GLU A 146 -18.82 14.26 3.88
CA GLU A 146 -18.10 13.34 3.02
C GLU A 146 -17.97 13.92 1.61
N SER A 147 -16.88 13.60 0.94
CA SER A 147 -16.75 13.76 -0.50
C SER A 147 -17.53 12.66 -1.25
N THR A 148 -17.70 12.84 -2.56
CA THR A 148 -18.08 11.72 -3.44
C THR A 148 -16.93 10.71 -3.50
N PHE A 149 -17.24 9.45 -3.81
CA PHE A 149 -16.20 8.46 -4.09
C PHE A 149 -15.35 8.88 -5.29
N PHE A 150 -14.07 8.52 -5.23
CA PHE A 150 -13.08 8.73 -6.29
C PHE A 150 -12.03 7.63 -6.25
N ASP A 151 -11.21 7.61 -7.31
CA ASP A 151 -10.12 6.67 -7.52
C ASP A 151 -8.80 7.44 -7.63
N LEU A 152 -7.69 6.81 -7.28
CA LEU A 152 -6.33 7.32 -7.51
C LEU A 152 -5.43 6.17 -7.98
N ALA A 153 -4.87 6.32 -9.18
CA ALA A 153 -3.87 5.39 -9.64
C ALA A 153 -2.58 5.50 -8.80
N VAL A 154 -1.72 4.49 -8.90
CA VAL A 154 -0.42 4.50 -8.20
C VAL A 154 0.38 5.76 -8.52
N GLY A 155 0.84 6.46 -7.48
CA GLY A 155 1.63 7.68 -7.60
C GLY A 155 0.81 8.96 -7.88
N GLU A 156 -0.50 8.85 -8.10
CA GLU A 156 -1.36 10.02 -8.30
C GLU A 156 -1.69 10.73 -6.98
N GLU A 157 -1.99 12.02 -7.10
CA GLU A 157 -2.45 12.89 -6.03
C GLU A 157 -3.70 13.68 -6.45
N THR A 158 -4.51 14.06 -5.47
CA THR A 158 -5.67 14.94 -5.67
C THR A 158 -5.88 15.87 -4.48
N THR A 159 -6.60 16.98 -4.72
CA THR A 159 -6.98 17.94 -3.69
C THR A 159 -8.50 17.98 -3.54
N ILE A 160 -8.99 17.73 -2.33
CA ILE A 160 -10.42 17.76 -2.00
C ILE A 160 -10.72 18.91 -1.04
N ASN A 161 -11.77 19.66 -1.36
CA ASN A 161 -12.26 20.76 -0.54
C ASN A 161 -13.59 20.37 0.10
N LEU A 162 -13.67 20.38 1.43
CA LEU A 162 -14.90 20.14 2.18
C LEU A 162 -15.22 21.32 3.10
N VAL A 163 -16.52 21.49 3.36
CA VAL A 163 -17.02 22.52 4.29
C VAL A 163 -17.91 21.86 5.32
N ALA A 164 -17.50 21.90 6.59
CA ALA A 164 -18.25 21.37 7.72
C ALA A 164 -18.74 22.51 8.63
N ASN A 165 -19.90 22.31 9.26
CA ASN A 165 -20.39 23.26 10.26
C ASN A 165 -19.82 22.88 11.63
N GLU A 166 -19.29 23.86 12.35
CA GLU A 166 -18.74 23.69 13.68
C GLU A 166 -19.87 23.38 14.69
N PRO A 167 -19.76 22.33 15.54
CA PRO A 167 -20.68 22.13 16.65
C PRO A 167 -20.53 23.27 17.67
N ARG A 168 -21.53 23.54 18.50
CA ARG A 168 -21.53 24.71 19.40
C ARG A 168 -21.39 24.33 20.87
N GLY A 169 -20.55 25.07 21.60
CA GLY A 169 -20.43 24.95 23.05
C GLY A 169 -19.91 23.59 23.51
N VAL A 170 -19.06 22.95 22.70
CA VAL A 170 -18.48 21.63 22.97
C VAL A 170 -16.96 21.66 22.89
N HIS A 171 -16.31 20.80 23.68
CA HIS A 171 -14.91 20.43 23.53
C HIS A 171 -14.80 19.37 22.43
N THR A 172 -13.97 19.62 21.42
CA THR A 172 -13.91 18.77 20.23
C THR A 172 -12.57 18.87 19.50
N ARG A 173 -12.30 17.98 18.55
CA ARG A 173 -11.23 18.10 17.56
C ARG A 173 -11.77 17.80 16.16
N ILE A 174 -11.13 18.33 15.14
CA ILE A 174 -11.41 17.97 13.75
C ILE A 174 -10.76 16.60 13.51
N VAL A 175 -11.53 15.67 12.96
CA VAL A 175 -11.05 14.39 12.46
C VAL A 175 -11.20 14.35 10.95
N VAL A 176 -10.14 13.94 10.26
CA VAL A 176 -10.10 13.77 8.80
C VAL A 176 -9.71 12.33 8.52
N ARG A 177 -10.59 11.62 7.82
CA ARG A 177 -10.44 10.20 7.49
C ARG A 177 -10.52 9.99 5.99
N VAL A 178 -9.65 9.14 5.47
CA VAL A 178 -9.86 8.49 4.18
C VAL A 178 -10.50 7.13 4.45
N LEU A 179 -11.63 6.87 3.80
CA LEU A 179 -12.43 5.68 4.01
C LEU A 179 -12.61 4.91 2.70
N ASP A 180 -12.48 3.58 2.77
CA ASP A 180 -12.80 2.72 1.64
C ASP A 180 -14.33 2.59 1.41
N ALA A 181 -14.71 1.82 0.39
CA ALA A 181 -16.11 1.57 0.04
C ALA A 181 -16.94 0.91 1.15
N TRP A 182 -16.29 0.21 2.08
CA TRP A 182 -16.93 -0.48 3.20
C TRP A 182 -16.92 0.36 4.49
N GLY A 183 -16.27 1.51 4.47
CA GLY A 183 -16.14 2.43 5.62
C GLY A 183 -14.97 2.10 6.54
N ASN A 184 -14.02 1.24 6.12
CA ASN A 184 -12.79 1.05 6.88
C ASN A 184 -11.86 2.25 6.68
N VAL A 185 -11.11 2.58 7.72
CA VAL A 185 -10.15 3.69 7.70
C VAL A 185 -8.89 3.27 6.96
N MET A 186 -8.58 4.00 5.89
CA MET A 186 -7.33 3.87 5.14
C MET A 186 -6.24 4.79 5.71
N ASP A 187 -6.62 6.02 6.08
CA ASP A 187 -5.75 6.98 6.77
C ASP A 187 -6.59 7.90 7.68
N GLU A 188 -6.01 8.37 8.78
CA GLU A 188 -6.67 9.23 9.77
C GLU A 188 -5.72 10.24 10.40
N THR A 189 -6.15 11.50 10.44
CA THR A 189 -5.44 12.57 11.15
C THR A 189 -6.41 13.40 11.98
N HIS A 190 -5.87 14.10 12.98
CA HIS A 190 -6.63 14.92 13.90
C HIS A 190 -6.02 16.31 14.07
N SER A 191 -6.86 17.30 14.35
CA SER A 191 -6.39 18.56 14.90
C SER A 191 -6.05 18.42 16.39
N ALA A 192 -5.42 19.45 16.95
CA ALA A 192 -5.47 19.67 18.39
C ALA A 192 -6.94 19.83 18.85
N TRP A 193 -7.19 19.52 20.11
CA TRP A 193 -8.47 19.79 20.76
C TRP A 193 -8.74 21.30 20.84
N LEU A 194 -10.00 21.68 20.70
CA LEU A 194 -10.51 23.04 20.75
C LEU A 194 -11.87 23.10 21.45
N ASP A 195 -12.16 24.27 22.04
CA ASP A 195 -13.49 24.60 22.56
C ASP A 195 -14.22 25.47 21.55
N THR A 196 -15.43 25.05 21.18
CA THR A 196 -16.27 25.78 20.23
C THR A 196 -17.15 26.81 20.93
N SER A 197 -17.30 27.98 20.30
CA SER A 197 -18.11 29.09 20.83
C SER A 197 -19.62 28.96 20.60
#